data_AF-A0A0N0U5G9-F1
#
_entry.id   AF-A0A0N0U5G9-F1
#
_cell.length_a   1.000
_cell.length_b   1.000
_cell.length_c   1.000
_cell.angle_alpha   90.00
_cell.angle_beta   90.00
_cell.angle_gamma   90.00
#
_symmetry.space_group_name_H-M   'P 1'
#
loop_
_entity.id
_entity.type
_entity.pdbx_description
1 polymer ?
#
loop_
_entity_poly.entity_id
_entity_poly.type
_entity_poly.pdbx_seq_one_letter_code
_entity_poly.pdbx_strand_id
1 'polypeptide(L)'
;MPTFPCSLIHTTSKRNDLMEFFDDPKNWDKDKVRVGRSWRKDELRLKNNEELHKLWYVLLKERNMLLTMEEIYKQEHKYFPNPERIDKS
;
A
#
# COMPACT_ATOMS: atom_id res chain seq x y z
N MET A 1 -18.57 3.45 37.45
CA MET A 1 -18.19 3.67 36.04
C MET A 1 -17.78 2.32 35.46
N PRO A 2 -18.51 1.72 34.51
CA PRO A 2 -18.09 0.45 33.94
C PRO A 2 -16.92 0.70 32.98
N THR A 3 -15.79 0.08 33.26
CA THR A 3 -14.69 -0.10 32.32
C THR A 3 -15.08 -1.23 31.39
N PHE A 4 -15.12 -0.98 30.08
CA PHE A 4 -15.28 -2.04 29.08
C PHE A 4 -13.90 -2.42 28.53
N PRO A 5 -13.23 -3.50 29.00
CA PRO A 5 -12.24 -4.18 28.19
C PRO A 5 -12.97 -5.28 27.43
N CYS A 6 -13.64 -4.93 26.33
CA CYS A 6 -14.17 -5.93 25.41
C CYS A 6 -13.41 -5.83 24.10
N SER A 7 -12.24 -6.47 24.05
CA SER A 7 -11.59 -6.78 22.78
C SER A 7 -10.70 -8.00 22.96
N LEU A 8 -11.25 -9.18 22.71
CA LEU A 8 -10.66 -10.25 21.87
C LEU A 8 -11.47 -11.54 22.08
N ILE A 9 -12.58 -11.68 21.36
CA ILE A 9 -13.10 -13.01 21.04
C ILE A 9 -12.85 -13.21 19.56
N HIS A 10 -11.62 -13.65 19.23
CA HIS A 10 -11.32 -14.16 17.90
C HIS A 10 -11.21 -15.69 18.00
N THR A 11 -11.90 -16.40 17.12
CA THR A 11 -11.89 -17.88 17.08
C THR A 11 -10.98 -18.42 15.98
N THR A 12 -10.32 -17.53 15.22
CA THR A 12 -9.50 -17.85 14.05
C THR A 12 -8.11 -17.26 14.20
N SER A 13 -7.08 -17.90 13.65
CA SER A 13 -5.71 -17.38 13.71
C SER A 13 -5.62 -15.97 13.09
N LYS A 14 -4.92 -15.06 13.78
CA LYS A 14 -4.67 -13.70 13.27
C LYS A 14 -3.90 -13.77 11.95
N ARG A 15 -4.51 -13.27 10.88
CA ARG A 15 -3.85 -13.02 9.59
C ARG A 15 -3.76 -11.51 9.39
N ASN A 16 -2.55 -11.01 9.14
CA ASN A 16 -2.29 -9.57 8.96
C ASN A 16 -2.49 -9.14 7.50
N ASP A 17 -3.32 -9.85 6.73
CA ASP A 17 -3.47 -9.68 5.28
C ASP A 17 -3.97 -8.27 4.91
N LEU A 18 -4.75 -7.65 5.80
CA LEU A 18 -5.21 -6.26 5.62
C LEU A 18 -4.09 -5.22 5.73
N MET A 19 -2.95 -5.56 6.35
CA MET A 19 -1.83 -4.63 6.48
C MET A 19 -1.16 -4.35 5.13
N GLU A 20 -1.41 -5.16 4.09
CA GLU A 20 -0.91 -4.90 2.73
C GLU A 20 -1.54 -3.65 2.07
N PHE A 21 -2.67 -3.15 2.59
CA PHE A 21 -3.30 -1.90 2.14
C PHE A 21 -2.71 -0.64 2.77
N PHE A 22 -1.79 -0.78 3.73
CA PHE A 22 -1.17 0.34 4.42
C PHE A 22 0.34 0.34 4.18
N ASP A 23 0.96 1.53 4.14
CA ASP A 23 2.43 1.62 4.06
C ASP A 23 3.05 1.08 5.35
N ASP A 24 4.33 0.70 5.29
CA ASP A 24 5.07 0.21 6.46
C ASP A 24 4.95 1.25 7.58
N PRO A 25 4.62 0.88 8.83
CA PRO A 25 4.54 1.80 9.95
C PRO A 25 5.77 2.71 10.11
N LYS A 26 6.94 2.26 9.65
CA LYS A 26 8.18 3.06 9.64
C LYS A 26 8.19 4.23 8.65
N ASN A 27 7.22 4.29 7.73
CA ASN A 27 7.09 5.32 6.70
C ASN A 27 5.97 6.33 7.00
N TRP A 28 5.13 6.11 8.01
CA TRP A 28 4.01 7.00 8.31
C TRP A 28 4.44 8.43 8.65
N ASP A 29 5.60 8.60 9.30
CA ASP A 29 6.14 9.92 9.68
C ASP A 29 7.07 10.54 8.61
N LYS A 30 7.17 9.93 7.42
CA LYS A 30 8.10 10.40 6.37
C LYS A 30 7.35 11.14 5.27
N ASP A 31 7.63 12.43 5.11
CA ASP A 31 7.12 13.25 4.00
C ASP A 31 7.58 12.80 2.61
N LYS A 32 8.74 12.13 2.53
CA LYS A 32 9.30 11.63 1.27
C LYS A 32 9.72 10.17 1.39
N VAL A 33 8.90 9.29 0.83
CA VAL A 33 9.26 7.89 0.60
C VAL A 33 10.04 7.80 -0.71
N ARG A 34 11.27 7.27 -0.64
CA ARG A 34 12.12 7.08 -1.82
C ARG A 34 11.55 5.97 -2.69
N VAL A 35 10.93 6.33 -3.81
CA VAL A 35 10.46 5.36 -4.80
C VAL A 35 11.52 5.01 -5.84
N GLY A 36 11.45 3.79 -6.34
CA GLY A 36 12.28 3.31 -7.44
C GLY A 36 11.90 3.94 -8.78
N ARG A 37 12.57 3.48 -9.84
CA ARG A 37 12.27 3.84 -11.22
C ARG A 37 11.09 3.00 -11.72
N SER A 38 10.19 3.60 -12.52
CA SER A 38 9.16 2.88 -13.28
C SER A 38 9.76 1.91 -14.32
N TRP A 39 9.03 0.84 -14.59
CA TRP A 39 9.40 -0.16 -15.61
C TRP A 39 9.35 0.42 -17.01
N ARG A 40 10.36 0.14 -17.83
CA ARG A 40 10.34 0.49 -19.25
C ARG A 40 9.64 -0.58 -20.06
N LYS A 41 8.97 -0.17 -21.15
CA LYS A 41 8.29 -1.11 -22.07
C LYS A 41 9.23 -2.19 -22.61
N ASP A 42 10.50 -1.83 -22.87
CA ASP A 42 11.49 -2.77 -23.38
C ASP A 42 11.91 -3.80 -22.31
N GLU A 43 11.91 -3.44 -21.03
CA GLU A 43 12.20 -4.36 -19.92
C GLU A 43 11.03 -5.34 -19.73
N LEU A 44 9.79 -4.86 -19.87
CA LEU A 44 8.57 -5.69 -19.77
C LEU A 44 8.46 -6.70 -20.93
N ARG A 45 8.88 -6.32 -22.15
CA ARG A 45 8.85 -7.21 -23.33
C ARG A 45 9.79 -8.41 -23.21
N LEU A 46 10.82 -8.31 -22.37
CA LEU A 46 11.79 -9.39 -22.14
C LEU A 46 11.33 -10.41 -21.10
N LYS A 47 10.21 -10.14 -20.42
CA LYS A 47 9.66 -10.99 -19.36
C LYS A 47 8.66 -12.00 -19.90
N ASN A 48 8.59 -13.16 -19.26
CA ASN A 48 7.59 -14.16 -19.61
C ASN A 48 6.20 -13.79 -19.02
N ASN A 49 5.13 -14.42 -19.51
CA ASN A 49 3.77 -14.09 -19.09
C ASN A 49 3.53 -14.30 -17.59
N GLU A 50 4.18 -15.31 -16.98
CA GLU A 50 4.04 -15.59 -15.55
C GLU A 50 4.70 -14.51 -14.69
N GLU A 51 5.90 -14.05 -15.05
CA GLU A 51 6.60 -12.95 -14.41
C GLU A 51 5.82 -11.64 -14.57
N LEU A 52 5.26 -11.38 -15.76
CA LEU A 52 4.42 -10.20 -16.00
C LEU A 52 3.17 -10.21 -15.14
N HIS A 53 2.52 -11.36 -14.98
CA HIS A 53 1.34 -11.49 -14.13
C HIS A 53 1.68 -11.27 -12.65
N LYS A 54 2.80 -11.82 -12.16
CA LYS A 54 3.30 -11.56 -10.81
C LYS A 54 3.61 -10.07 -10.61
N LEU A 55 4.28 -9.45 -11.58
CA LEU A 55 4.59 -8.03 -11.54
C LEU A 55 3.33 -7.17 -11.51
N TRP A 56 2.34 -7.49 -12.34
CA TRP A 56 1.05 -6.81 -12.37
C TRP A 56 0.36 -6.87 -11.00
N TYR A 57 0.38 -8.04 -10.34
CA TYR A 57 -0.15 -8.16 -8.98
C TYR A 57 0.60 -7.29 -7.96
N VAL A 58 1.93 -7.23 -8.02
CA VAL A 58 2.72 -6.38 -7.12
C VAL A 58 2.37 -4.90 -7.32
N LEU A 59 2.31 -4.43 -8.57
CA LEU A 59 1.93 -3.06 -8.92
C LEU A 59 0.49 -2.74 -8.48
N LEU A 60 -0.44 -3.69 -8.66
CA LEU A 60 -1.82 -3.53 -8.24
C LEU A 60 -1.93 -3.37 -6.72
N LYS A 61 -1.16 -4.14 -5.95
CA LYS A 61 -1.14 -4.01 -4.49
C LYS A 61 -0.57 -2.66 -4.04
N GLU A 62 0.52 -2.20 -4.66
CA GLU A 62 1.06 -0.86 -4.38
C GLU A 62 0.05 0.23 -4.71
N ARG A 63 -0.64 0.15 -5.86
CA ARG A 63 -1.68 1.10 -6.23
C ARG A 63 -2.83 1.14 -5.23
N ASN A 64 -3.29 -0.03 -4.78
CA ASN A 64 -4.37 -0.10 -3.79
C ASN A 64 -3.94 0.52 -2.45
N MET A 65 -2.71 0.26 -2.00
CA MET A 65 -2.14 0.89 -0.80
C MET A 65 -2.09 2.42 -0.92
N LEU A 66 -1.65 2.94 -2.07
CA LEU A 66 -1.60 4.38 -2.32
C LEU A 66 -2.99 5.03 -2.30
N LEU A 67 -4.00 4.38 -2.90
CA LEU A 67 -5.39 4.86 -2.87
C LEU A 67 -5.98 4.88 -1.46
N THR A 68 -5.69 3.86 -0.65
CA THR A 68 -6.11 3.84 0.76
C THR A 68 -5.49 5.00 1.53
N MET A 69 -4.20 5.28 1.32
CA MET A 69 -3.54 6.41 1.95
C MET A 69 -4.13 7.74 1.46
N GLU A 70 -4.30 7.95 0.16
CA GLU A 70 -4.89 9.17 -0.41
C GLU A 70 -6.24 9.52 0.23
N GLU A 71 -7.13 8.54 0.36
CA GLU A 71 -8.44 8.74 0.99
C GLU A 71 -8.31 9.11 2.47
N ILE A 72 -7.38 8.50 3.22
CA ILE A 72 -7.12 8.84 4.62
C ILE A 72 -6.61 10.29 4.74
N TYR A 73 -5.65 10.69 3.92
CA TYR A 73 -5.13 12.07 3.94
C TYR A 73 -6.21 13.09 3.58
N LYS A 74 -7.08 12.75 2.62
CA LYS A 74 -8.24 13.57 2.25
C LYS A 74 -9.25 13.71 3.39
N GLN A 75 -9.54 12.63 4.11
CA GLN A 75 -10.41 12.64 5.29
C GLN A 75 -9.81 13.42 6.46
N GLU A 76 -8.50 13.32 6.67
CA GLU A 76 -7.76 14.08 7.68
C GLU A 76 -7.51 15.55 7.28
N HIS A 77 -7.93 15.94 6.07
CA HIS A 77 -7.65 17.26 5.47
C HIS A 77 -6.15 17.63 5.47
N LYS A 78 -5.29 16.62 5.29
CA LYS A 78 -3.83 16.77 5.21
C LYS A 78 -3.35 16.58 3.77
N TYR A 79 -2.17 17.12 3.49
CA TYR A 79 -1.52 16.95 2.20
C TYR A 79 -0.99 15.53 2.05
N PHE A 80 -1.28 14.86 0.93
CA PHE A 80 -0.76 13.52 0.65
C PHE A 80 0.75 13.58 0.35
N PRO A 81 1.60 12.93 1.16
CA PRO A 81 3.03 12.91 0.88
C PRO A 81 3.29 12.11 -0.40
N ASN A 82 3.96 12.77 -1.36
CA ASN A 82 4.45 12.17 -2.61
C ASN A 82 3.34 11.66 -3.58
N PRO A 83 2.49 12.56 -4.13
CA PRO A 83 1.47 12.18 -5.12
C PRO A 83 2.04 11.58 -6.40
N GLU A 84 3.31 11.88 -6.73
CA GLU A 84 4.01 11.32 -7.90
C GLU A 84 4.12 9.78 -7.89
N ARG A 85 3.91 9.12 -6.74
CA ARG A 85 3.92 7.65 -6.66
C ARG A 85 2.76 7.04 -7.44
N ILE A 86 1.62 7.71 -7.49
CA ILE A 86 0.42 7.22 -8.18
C ILE A 86 0.66 7.23 -9.68
N ASP A 87 1.26 8.29 -10.22
CA ASP A 87 1.49 8.46 -11.66
C ASP A 87 2.68 7.64 -12.21
N LYS A 88 3.58 7.17 -11.34
CA LYS A 88 4.75 6.35 -11.74
C LYS A 88 4.43 4.86 -11.91
N SER A 89 3.24 4.42 -11.52
CA SER A 89 2.78 3.02 -11.52
C SER A 89 2.26 2.55 -12.88
#